data_AF-A0A6L7QND2-F1
#
_entry.id   AF-A0A6L7QND2-F1
#
_cell.length_a   1.000
_cell.length_b   1.000
_cell.length_c   1.000
_cell.angle_alpha   90.00
_cell.angle_beta   90.00
_cell.angle_gamma   90.00
#
_symmetry.space_group_name_H-M   'P 1'
#
loop_
_entity.id
_entity.type
_entity.pdbx_description
1 polymer ?
#
loop_
_entity_poly.entity_id
_entity_poly.type
_entity_poly.pdbx_seq_one_letter_code
_entity_poly.pdbx_strand_id
1 'polypeptide(L)'
;MTDEKSAFLFIDDEFIESLDNVAKGIVPAKKVSPQPLIEKDQAYEEEWLIGSYINVLYDDEENIFKMWYGVGRKLSDARGDQADGVAYAVSQDGIHWEKPILNLFE
;
A
#
# COMPACT_ATOMS: atom_id res chain seq x y z
N MET A 1 -1.71 28.15 35.55
CA MET A 1 -0.64 27.50 34.77
C MET A 1 -1.34 26.65 33.73
N THR A 2 -1.40 27.15 32.51
CA THR A 2 -1.95 26.42 31.36
C THR A 2 -0.93 25.36 30.97
N ASP A 3 -1.38 24.12 30.91
CA ASP A 3 -0.60 22.97 30.47
C ASP A 3 -0.33 23.14 28.97
N GLU A 4 0.86 23.65 28.61
CA GLU A 4 1.24 23.77 27.21
C GLU A 4 1.54 22.38 26.64
N LYS A 5 0.68 21.90 25.75
CA LYS A 5 0.94 20.69 24.97
C LYS A 5 2.15 20.94 24.06
N SER A 6 3.23 20.22 24.32
CA SER A 6 4.38 20.17 23.42
C SER A 6 4.19 19.06 22.38
N ALA A 7 4.54 19.33 21.12
CA ALA A 7 4.54 18.36 20.04
C ALA A 7 5.98 18.12 19.58
N PHE A 8 6.39 16.85 19.50
CA PHE A 8 7.76 16.45 19.16
C PHE A 8 7.75 15.72 17.81
N LEU A 9 8.61 16.17 16.89
CA LEU A 9 8.83 15.50 15.61
C LEU A 9 10.06 14.61 15.75
N PHE A 10 9.92 13.31 15.50
CA PHE A 10 11.03 12.34 15.55
C PHE A 10 11.96 12.41 14.31
N ILE A 11 12.04 13.58 13.67
CA ILE A 11 12.84 13.80 12.47
C ILE A 11 14.30 14.07 12.83
N ASP A 12 14.56 14.66 14.01
CA ASP A 12 15.88 15.04 14.51
C ASP A 12 16.09 14.58 15.97
N ASP A 13 17.28 14.83 16.50
CA ASP A 13 17.71 14.33 17.81
C ASP A 13 17.47 15.35 18.95
N GLU A 14 16.78 16.46 18.70
CA GLU A 14 16.67 17.57 19.67
C GLU A 14 16.06 17.17 21.02
N PHE A 15 15.13 16.22 21.00
CA PHE A 15 14.42 15.73 22.20
C PHE A 15 14.80 14.31 22.60
N ILE A 16 15.82 13.73 21.97
CA ILE A 16 16.27 12.37 22.27
C ILE A 16 17.36 12.43 23.34
N GLU A 17 17.05 11.94 24.54
CA GLU A 17 18.01 11.90 25.65
C GLU A 17 19.11 10.85 25.41
N SER A 18 18.77 9.67 24.89
CA SER A 18 19.73 8.61 24.58
C SER A 18 19.21 7.63 23.52
N LEU A 19 20.14 6.94 22.84
CA LEU A 19 19.90 5.87 21.86
C LEU A 19 20.89 4.73 22.12
N ASP A 20 20.40 3.59 22.60
CA ASP A 20 21.22 2.40 22.86
C ASP A 20 20.89 1.28 21.86
N ASN A 21 21.91 0.80 21.14
CA ASN A 21 21.80 -0.28 20.16
C ASN A 21 20.74 -0.05 19.06
N VAL A 22 20.53 1.20 18.66
CA VAL A 22 19.60 1.57 17.58
C VAL A 22 20.30 2.43 16.53
N ALA A 23 19.89 2.27 15.27
CA ALA A 23 20.31 3.12 14.16
C ALA A 23 19.13 3.97 13.70
N LYS A 24 19.25 5.30 13.82
CA LYS A 24 18.25 6.24 13.32
C LYS A 24 18.61 6.66 11.90
N GLY A 25 17.65 6.52 11.00
CA GLY A 25 17.83 6.95 9.62
C GLY A 25 16.64 6.54 8.76
N ILE A 26 16.54 7.15 7.59
CA ILE A 26 15.67 6.66 6.53
C ILE A 26 16.44 5.53 5.84
N VAL A 27 15.89 4.32 5.85
CA VAL A 27 16.44 3.24 5.02
C VAL A 27 16.05 3.53 3.57
N PRO A 28 17.01 3.86 2.69
CA PRO A 28 16.68 4.17 1.30
C PRO A 28 16.14 2.90 0.64
N ALA A 29 14.89 2.94 0.20
CA ALA A 29 14.32 1.87 -0.60
C ALA A 29 15.03 1.83 -1.97
N LYS A 30 15.59 0.68 -2.32
CA LYS A 30 16.13 0.44 -3.67
C LYS A 30 15.03 -0.15 -4.54
N LYS A 31 14.75 0.47 -5.69
CA LYS A 31 13.82 -0.11 -6.67
C LYS A 31 14.36 -1.46 -7.15
N VAL A 32 13.51 -2.48 -7.10
CA VAL A 32 13.82 -3.82 -7.59
C VAL A 32 13.72 -3.91 -9.12
N SER A 33 12.94 -3.02 -9.74
CA SER A 33 12.71 -2.98 -11.18
C SER A 33 12.52 -1.53 -11.68
N PRO A 34 12.96 -1.19 -12.90
CA PRO A 34 12.58 0.06 -13.57
C PRO A 34 11.16 0.00 -14.15
N GLN A 35 10.58 -1.20 -14.34
CA GLN A 35 9.19 -1.39 -14.76
C GLN A 35 8.24 -1.48 -13.54
N PRO A 36 6.93 -1.15 -13.72
CA PRO A 36 5.92 -1.43 -12.71
C PRO A 36 5.86 -2.91 -12.35
N LEU A 37 5.63 -3.23 -11.08
CA LEU A 37 5.44 -4.61 -10.60
C LEU A 37 3.99 -5.10 -10.75
N ILE A 38 3.07 -4.15 -10.87
CA ILE A 38 1.65 -4.39 -11.14
C ILE A 38 1.32 -3.59 -12.39
N GLU A 39 0.88 -4.29 -13.43
CA GLU A 39 0.40 -3.70 -14.67
C GLU A 39 -1.12 -3.83 -14.77
N LYS A 40 -1.72 -3.15 -15.74
CA LYS A 40 -3.17 -3.21 -16.00
C LYS A 40 -3.48 -4.36 -16.95
N ASP A 41 -3.41 -5.58 -16.45
CA ASP A 41 -3.49 -6.82 -17.22
C ASP A 41 -4.84 -7.56 -17.10
N GLN A 42 -5.78 -7.05 -16.29
CA GLN A 42 -7.11 -7.62 -16.15
C GLN A 42 -8.19 -6.76 -16.83
N ALA A 43 -9.22 -7.43 -17.37
CA ALA A 43 -10.30 -6.77 -18.10
C ALA A 43 -11.08 -5.75 -17.23
N TYR A 44 -11.30 -6.07 -15.95
CA TYR A 44 -12.03 -5.18 -15.03
C TYR A 44 -11.32 -3.84 -14.79
N GLU A 45 -10.01 -3.78 -15.04
CA GLU A 45 -9.19 -2.59 -14.78
C GLU A 45 -9.33 -1.51 -15.85
N GLU A 46 -10.09 -1.74 -16.91
CA GLU A 46 -10.56 -0.67 -17.80
C GLU A 46 -11.51 0.30 -17.08
N GLU A 47 -12.37 -0.23 -16.21
CA GLU A 47 -13.36 0.56 -15.47
C GLU A 47 -12.94 0.84 -14.02
N TRP A 48 -12.23 -0.11 -13.41
CA TRP A 48 -11.77 -0.05 -12.02
C TRP A 48 -10.27 0.23 -11.97
N LEU A 49 -9.92 1.51 -11.95
CA LEU A 49 -8.54 1.95 -11.99
C LEU A 49 -7.86 1.67 -10.65
N ILE A 50 -6.65 1.13 -10.70
CA ILE A 50 -5.79 0.97 -9.53
C ILE A 50 -5.47 2.36 -9.00
N GLY A 51 -5.86 2.61 -7.75
CA GLY A 51 -5.69 3.91 -7.15
C GLY A 51 -6.20 3.91 -5.72
N SER A 52 -5.47 4.60 -4.86
CA SER A 52 -5.66 4.68 -3.41
C SER A 52 -5.32 3.38 -2.67
N TYR A 53 -4.42 3.50 -1.68
CA TYR A 53 -4.08 2.48 -0.68
C TYR A 53 -3.61 1.09 -1.17
N ILE A 54 -2.44 0.65 -0.69
CA ILE A 54 -1.90 -0.69 -0.94
C ILE A 54 -1.38 -1.24 0.39
N ASN A 55 -1.85 -2.42 0.77
CA ASN A 55 -1.22 -3.22 1.82
C ASN A 55 -0.61 -4.48 1.21
N VAL A 56 0.59 -4.82 1.66
CA VAL A 56 1.22 -6.10 1.39
C VAL A 56 1.58 -6.75 2.71
N LEU A 57 1.25 -8.02 2.85
CA LEU A 57 1.57 -8.84 4.01
C LEU A 57 2.10 -10.19 3.53
N TYR A 58 3.15 -10.69 4.20
CA TYR A 58 3.56 -12.08 4.03
C TYR A 58 2.72 -12.95 4.95
N ASP A 59 2.15 -14.01 4.40
CA ASP A 59 1.39 -15.02 5.11
C ASP A 59 2.30 -16.22 5.37
N ASP A 60 2.73 -16.39 6.63
CA ASP A 60 3.63 -17.48 7.04
C ASP A 60 2.97 -18.87 6.95
N GLU A 61 1.65 -18.96 7.03
CA GLU A 61 0.94 -20.25 6.94
C GLU A 61 0.89 -20.74 5.50
N GLU A 62 0.59 -19.84 4.56
CA GLU A 62 0.52 -20.16 3.13
C GLU A 62 1.87 -19.99 2.41
N ASN A 63 2.86 -19.37 3.05
CA ASN A 63 4.17 -19.03 2.49
C ASN A 63 4.08 -18.15 1.23
N ILE A 64 3.19 -17.15 1.25
CA ILE A 64 2.97 -16.24 0.12
C ILE A 64 2.81 -14.81 0.57
N PHE A 65 3.16 -13.86 -0.29
CA PHE A 65 2.75 -12.47 -0.14
C PHE A 65 1.32 -12.29 -0.64
N LYS A 66 0.52 -11.56 0.13
CA LYS A 66 -0.85 -11.17 -0.17
C LYS A 66 -0.94 -9.66 -0.24
N MET A 67 -1.61 -9.14 -1.26
CA MET A 67 -1.83 -7.73 -1.48
C MET A 67 -3.32 -7.43 -1.54
N TRP A 68 -3.74 -6.40 -0.80
CA TRP A 68 -5.05 -5.78 -0.95
C TRP A 68 -4.82 -4.33 -1.39
N TYR A 69 -5.37 -3.98 -2.54
CA TYR A 69 -5.18 -2.67 -3.13
C TYR A 69 -6.52 -2.03 -3.50
N GLY A 70 -6.63 -0.72 -3.28
CA GLY A 70 -7.82 0.01 -3.64
C GLY A 70 -7.95 0.13 -5.16
N VAL A 71 -9.18 0.01 -5.62
CA VAL A 71 -9.59 0.31 -6.98
C VAL A 71 -10.74 1.29 -6.96
N GLY A 72 -10.74 2.23 -7.89
CA GLY A 72 -11.75 3.27 -8.00
C GLY A 72 -12.37 3.29 -9.39
N ARG A 73 -13.68 3.49 -9.45
CA ARG A 73 -14.42 3.70 -10.70
C ARG A 73 -15.19 5.00 -10.64
N LYS A 74 -14.99 5.87 -11.62
CA LYS A 74 -15.80 7.07 -11.80
C LYS A 74 -17.20 6.69 -12.27
N LEU A 75 -18.24 7.15 -11.55
CA LEU A 75 -19.63 6.87 -11.88
C LEU A 75 -20.28 7.99 -12.71
N SER A 76 -19.82 9.24 -12.54
CA SER A 76 -20.32 10.37 -13.31
C SER A 76 -19.25 11.45 -13.52
N ASP A 77 -19.27 12.11 -14.69
CA ASP A 77 -18.35 13.22 -15.00
C ASP A 77 -18.71 14.53 -14.27
N ALA A 78 -19.97 14.66 -13.85
CA ALA A 78 -20.54 15.92 -13.40
C ALA A 78 -20.52 16.13 -11.88
N ARG A 79 -20.32 15.08 -11.07
CA ARG A 79 -20.49 15.18 -9.59
C ARG A 79 -19.38 14.61 -8.73
N GLY A 80 -18.30 14.09 -9.33
CA GLY A 80 -17.23 13.45 -8.54
C GLY A 80 -17.71 12.18 -7.83
N ASP A 81 -18.82 11.60 -8.29
CA ASP A 81 -19.32 10.33 -7.78
C ASP A 81 -18.35 9.22 -8.18
N GLN A 82 -17.80 8.53 -7.18
CA GLN A 82 -16.86 7.44 -7.34
C GLN A 82 -17.38 6.21 -6.58
N ALA A 83 -17.22 5.04 -7.19
CA ALA A 83 -17.30 3.77 -6.50
C ALA A 83 -15.90 3.33 -6.11
N ASP A 84 -15.74 2.84 -4.89
CA ASP A 84 -14.50 2.26 -4.39
C ASP A 84 -14.66 0.75 -4.22
N GLY A 85 -13.59 0.03 -4.47
CA GLY A 85 -13.48 -1.40 -4.31
C GLY A 85 -12.12 -1.79 -3.77
N VAL A 86 -12.01 -3.04 -3.35
CA VAL A 86 -10.75 -3.66 -2.93
C VAL A 86 -10.48 -4.82 -3.86
N ALA A 87 -9.32 -4.80 -4.51
CA ALA A 87 -8.81 -5.89 -5.33
C ALA A 87 -7.71 -6.64 -4.57
N TYR A 88 -7.42 -7.85 -5.06
CA TYR A 88 -6.54 -8.81 -4.40
C TYR A 88 -5.51 -9.37 -5.37
N ALA A 89 -4.26 -9.49 -4.91
CA ALA A 89 -3.19 -10.14 -5.65
C ALA A 89 -2.31 -10.97 -4.70
N VAL A 90 -1.64 -11.99 -5.25
CA VAL A 90 -0.72 -12.86 -4.52
C VAL A 90 0.63 -12.92 -5.22
N SER A 91 1.69 -13.21 -4.46
CA SER A 91 3.04 -13.35 -4.99
C SER A 91 3.87 -14.32 -4.15
N GLN A 92 4.77 -15.08 -4.80
CA GLN A 92 5.73 -15.95 -4.11
C GLN A 92 6.99 -15.19 -3.68
N ASP A 93 7.36 -14.13 -4.40
CA ASP A 93 8.64 -13.43 -4.23
C ASP A 93 8.49 -11.94 -3.89
N GLY A 94 7.25 -11.44 -3.81
CA GLY A 94 6.93 -10.03 -3.58
C GLY A 94 7.20 -9.12 -4.78
N ILE A 95 7.59 -9.69 -5.94
CA ILE A 95 8.00 -8.97 -7.15
C ILE A 95 7.04 -9.27 -8.31
N HIS A 96 6.71 -10.54 -8.53
CA HIS A 96 5.78 -10.98 -9.56
C HIS A 96 4.42 -11.30 -8.94
N TRP A 97 3.35 -10.67 -9.44
CA TRP A 97 2.04 -10.72 -8.82
C TRP A 97 1.00 -11.36 -9.74
N GLU A 98 0.19 -12.23 -9.17
CA GLU A 98 -0.96 -12.86 -9.81
C GLU A 98 -2.25 -12.28 -9.22
N LYS A 99 -3.25 -12.00 -10.07
CA LYS A 99 -4.56 -11.45 -9.67
C LYS A 99 -5.64 -12.51 -9.88
N PRO A 100 -5.86 -13.41 -8.91
CA PRO A 100 -6.78 -14.52 -9.08
C PRO A 100 -8.24 -14.04 -9.14
N ILE A 101 -9.04 -14.66 -10.02
CA ILE A 101 -10.49 -14.48 -10.03
C ILE A 101 -11.09 -15.29 -8.88
N LEU A 102 -11.52 -14.59 -7.82
CA LEU A 102 -11.97 -15.22 -6.57
C LEU A 102 -13.42 -15.74 -6.60
N ASN A 103 -14.22 -15.34 -7.60
CA ASN A 103 -15.64 -15.72 -7.73
C ASN A 103 -16.47 -15.50 -6.43
N LEU A 104 -16.26 -14.37 -5.74
CA LEU A 104 -16.91 -14.08 -4.46
C LEU A 104 -18.29 -13.44 -4.58
N PHE A 105 -18.61 -12.85 -5.74
CA PHE A 105 -19.89 -12.17 -6.02
C PHE A 105 -20.31 -12.45 -7.47
N GLU A 106 -21.62 -12.47 -7.73
CA GLU A 106 -22.24 -12.61 -9.06
C GLU A 106 -22.72 -11.27 -9.62
#